data_AF-A0A1G6P082-F1
#
_entry.id   AF-A0A1G6P082-F1
#
_cell.length_a   1.000
_cell.length_b   1.000
_cell.length_c   1.000
_cell.angle_alpha   90.00
_cell.angle_beta   90.00
_cell.angle_gamma   90.00
#
_symmetry.space_group_name_H-M   'P 1'
#
loop_
_entity.id
_entity.type
_entity.pdbx_description
1 polymer ?
#
loop_
_entity_poly.entity_id
_entity_poly.type
_entity_poly.pdbx_seq_one_letter_code
_entity_poly.pdbx_strand_id
1 'polypeptide(L)' 'MTEHDEGTEHHGRHAAPEGAQRHPLIDLSRDPNPGKPDHAAPDDQD' A
#
# COMPACT_ATOMS: atom_id res chain seq x y z
N MET A 1 3.39 23.43 18.95
CA MET A 1 3.11 21.98 19.03
C MET A 1 1.95 21.77 18.09
N THR A 2 2.21 21.28 16.88
CA THR A 2 1.13 21.06 15.91
C THR A 2 0.54 19.69 16.20
N GLU A 3 -0.70 19.69 16.67
CA GLU A 3 -1.53 18.49 16.86
C GLU A 3 -1.69 17.79 15.51
N HIS A 4 -1.36 16.49 15.46
CA HIS A 4 -1.63 15.66 14.29
C HIS A 4 -3.10 15.26 14.32
N ASP A 5 -3.83 15.74 13.32
CA ASP A 5 -5.25 15.46 13.07
C ASP A 5 -5.47 13.95 12.82
N GLU A 6 -6.39 13.37 13.58
CA GLU A 6 -6.64 11.95 13.65
C GLU A 6 -7.58 11.50 12.51
N GLY A 7 -7.07 10.64 11.61
CA GLY A 7 -7.87 9.53 11.06
C GLY A 7 -8.84 9.79 9.91
N THR A 8 -8.43 10.45 8.83
CA THR A 8 -9.02 10.14 7.51
C THR A 8 -8.14 9.13 6.80
N GLU A 9 -8.62 7.88 6.65
CA GLU A 9 -7.95 6.87 5.84
C GLU A 9 -7.95 7.36 4.38
N HIS A 10 -6.86 8.02 3.98
CA HIS A 10 -6.67 8.46 2.62
C HIS A 10 -6.36 7.25 1.75
N HIS A 11 -7.40 6.49 1.37
CA HIS A 11 -7.30 5.52 0.29
C HIS A 11 -6.75 6.28 -0.91
N GLY A 12 -5.49 6.01 -1.28
CA GLY A 12 -4.86 6.68 -2.40
C GLY A 12 -5.77 6.55 -3.61
N ARG A 13 -5.85 7.60 -4.45
CA ARG A 13 -6.69 7.61 -5.67
C ARG A 13 -6.45 6.40 -6.60
N HIS A 14 -5.34 5.67 -6.38
CA HIS A 14 -4.89 4.50 -7.13
C HIS A 14 -5.08 3.17 -6.38
N ALA A 15 -5.57 3.18 -5.14
CA ALA A 15 -5.82 1.96 -4.38
C ALA A 15 -7.03 1.23 -4.96
N ALA A 16 -6.86 -0.06 -5.23
CA ALA A 16 -7.98 -0.91 -5.60
C ALA A 16 -8.89 -1.14 -4.37
N PRO A 17 -10.21 -1.30 -4.57
CA PRO A 17 -11.13 -1.67 -3.49
C PRO A 17 -10.70 -2.99 -2.83
N GLU A 18 -11.05 -3.16 -1.57
CA GLU A 18 -10.79 -4.40 -0.84
C GLU A 18 -11.50 -5.58 -1.52
N GLY A 19 -10.76 -6.66 -1.76
CA GLY A 19 -11.28 -7.85 -2.47
C GLY A 19 -11.39 -7.71 -3.99
N ALA A 20 -10.91 -6.62 -4.59
CA ALA A 20 -10.84 -6.49 -6.05
C ALA A 20 -9.98 -7.61 -6.65
N GLN A 21 -10.47 -8.22 -7.74
CA GLN A 21 -9.71 -9.24 -8.47
C GLN A 21 -8.42 -8.64 -9.03
N ARG A 22 -7.31 -9.36 -8.82
CA ARG A 22 -6.04 -9.00 -9.44
C ARG A 22 -6.14 -9.12 -10.95
N HIS A 23 -5.52 -8.19 -11.65
CA HIS A 23 -5.45 -8.24 -13.10
C HIS A 23 -4.69 -9.52 -13.54
N PRO A 24 -5.20 -10.29 -14.52
CA PRO A 24 -4.66 -11.60 -14.88
C PRO A 24 -3.22 -11.58 -15.38
N LEU A 25 -2.75 -10.43 -15.88
CA LEU A 25 -1.35 -10.25 -16.32
C LEU A 25 -0.37 -9.95 -15.17
N ILE A 26 -0.86 -9.75 -13.95
CA ILE A 26 0.01 -9.49 -12.79
C ILE A 26 0.51 -10.83 -12.26
N ASP A 27 1.80 -11.07 -12.44
CA ASP A 27 2.51 -12.23 -11.88
C ASP A 27 3.42 -11.78 -10.73
N LEU A 28 2.92 -11.94 -9.51
CA LEU A 28 3.62 -11.56 -8.28
C LEU A 28 4.79 -12.47 -7.94
N SER A 29 4.92 -13.64 -8.57
CA SER A 29 6.03 -14.56 -8.29
C SER A 29 7.38 -14.03 -8.78
N ARG A 30 7.36 -13.07 -9.71
CA ARG A 30 8.55 -12.42 -10.26
C ARG A 30 8.96 -11.16 -9.51
N ASP A 31 8.07 -10.62 -8.68
CA ASP A 31 8.35 -9.43 -7.90
C ASP A 31 9.18 -9.82 -6.67
N PRO A 32 10.40 -9.28 -6.48
CA PRO A 32 11.19 -9.54 -5.28
C PRO A 32 10.54 -8.95 -4.01
N ASN A 33 9.67 -7.95 -4.13
CA ASN A 33 9.00 -7.27 -3.02
C ASN A 33 7.48 -7.28 -3.21
N PRO A 34 6.84 -8.47 -3.29
CA PRO A 34 5.44 -8.56 -3.63
C PRO A 34 4.58 -7.86 -2.58
N GLY A 35 3.78 -6.90 -3.02
CA GLY A 35 2.86 -6.18 -2.15
C GLY A 35 3.51 -5.10 -1.28
N LYS A 36 4.80 -4.79 -1.47
CA LYS A 36 5.47 -3.66 -0.82
C LYS A 36 5.55 -2.48 -1.79
N PRO A 37 4.83 -1.36 -1.53
CA PRO A 37 4.93 -0.18 -2.37
C PRO A 37 6.32 0.45 -2.30
N ASP A 38 6.84 0.95 -3.43
CA ASP A 38 8.16 1.64 -3.49
C ASP A 38 8.24 2.91 -2.65
N HIS A 39 7.08 3.50 -2.32
CA HIS A 39 6.94 4.71 -1.51
C HIS A 39 6.50 4.41 -0.07
N ALA A 40 6.43 3.13 0.32
CA ALA A 40 6.21 2.80 1.72
C ALA A 40 7.36 3.36 2.55
N ALA A 41 7.03 3.98 3.68
CA ALA A 41 8.04 4.28 4.69
C ALA A 41 8.76 2.97 5.07
N PRO A 42 10.05 3.02 5.44
CA PRO A 42 10.69 1.87 6.06
C PRO A 42 9.84 1.43 7.25
N ASP A 43 9.57 0.13 7.34
CA ASP A 43 8.92 -0.45 8.52
C ASP A 43 9.86 -0.20 9.71
N ASP A 44 9.35 0.40 10.78
CA ASP A 44 10.08 0.51 12.06
C ASP A 44 10.51 -0.91 12.45
N GLN A 45 11.81 -1.19 12.31
CA GLN A 45 12.39 -2.50 12.62
C GLN A 45 12.46 -2.64 14.15
N ASP A 46 11.59 -3.47 14.73
CA ASP A 46 11.72 -4.02 16.10
C ASP A 46 12.53 -5.33 16.09
#